data_AF-A0A2E7MNI8-F1
#
_entry.id   AF-A0A2E7MNI8-F1
#
_cell.length_a   1.000
_cell.length_b   1.000
_cell.length_c   1.000
_cell.angle_alpha   90.00
_cell.angle_beta   90.00
_cell.angle_gamma   90.00
#
_symmetry.space_group_name_H-M   'P 1'
#
loop_
_entity.id
_entity.type
_entity.pdbx_description
1 polymer ?
#
loop_
_entity_poly.entity_id
_entity_poly.type
_entity_poly.pdbx_seq_one_letter_code
_entity_poly.pdbx_strand_id
1 'polypeptide(L)'
;MKTLEKQPERREANTLWTQLEAVCAEAMRLSRHVGSRLQQGAGSHELVPLLRREAKLADQLHKGIRQFNQRPDSKAMIADENLILQMKNLLAMEQKNYRLLSRKGVRLNAPRYKR
;
A
#
# COMPACT_ATOMS: atom_id res chain seq x y z
N MET A 1 -9.35 45.57 0.29
CA MET A 1 -10.24 44.85 -0.66
C MET A 1 -9.79 43.40 -0.77
N LYS A 2 -10.72 42.48 -0.51
CA LYS A 2 -10.79 41.03 -0.84
C LYS A 2 -9.53 40.17 -0.64
N THR A 3 -9.46 39.57 0.55
CA THR A 3 -9.08 38.17 0.76
C THR A 3 -9.85 37.29 -0.23
N LEU A 4 -9.16 36.54 -1.10
CA LEU A 4 -9.80 35.52 -1.93
C LEU A 4 -8.96 34.24 -1.92
N GLU A 5 -9.24 33.47 -0.88
CA GLU A 5 -9.20 32.01 -0.75
C GLU A 5 -8.70 31.22 -1.96
N LYS A 6 -7.40 30.87 -1.95
CA LYS A 6 -6.84 29.77 -2.76
C LYS A 6 -6.40 28.60 -1.85
N GLN A 7 -7.25 28.08 -0.96
CA GLN A 7 -6.78 27.05 0.01
C GLN A 7 -7.71 25.89 0.45
N PRO A 8 -8.76 25.45 -0.28
CA PRO A 8 -9.38 24.15 0.03
C PRO A 8 -8.60 22.97 -0.58
N GLU A 9 -8.26 23.04 -1.88
CA GLU A 9 -7.75 21.90 -2.65
C GLU A 9 -6.35 21.43 -2.24
N ARG A 10 -5.46 22.36 -1.84
CA ARG A 10 -4.12 22.01 -1.32
C ARG A 10 -4.18 21.32 0.04
N ARG A 11 -5.17 21.65 0.89
CA ARG A 11 -5.33 21.00 2.20
C ARG A 11 -5.84 19.58 2.02
N GLU A 12 -6.84 19.38 1.16
CA GLU A 12 -7.38 18.06 0.86
C GLU A 12 -6.38 17.12 0.19
N ALA A 13 -5.55 17.64 -0.72
CA ALA A 13 -4.50 16.85 -1.36
C ALA A 13 -3.40 16.44 -0.36
N ASN A 14 -3.06 17.33 0.58
CA ASN A 14 -2.16 17.01 1.68
C ASN A 14 -2.76 15.95 2.62
N THR A 15 -4.06 16.03 2.92
CA THR A 15 -4.77 15.03 3.75
C THR A 15 -4.82 13.65 3.10
N LEU A 16 -5.11 13.57 1.79
CA LEU A 16 -5.13 12.30 1.06
C LEU A 16 -3.73 11.66 0.98
N TRP A 17 -2.69 12.47 0.88
CA TRP A 17 -1.31 12.01 0.89
C TRP A 17 -0.89 11.42 2.24
N THR A 18 -1.13 12.14 3.33
CA THR A 18 -0.87 11.64 4.69
C THR A 18 -1.65 10.35 4.98
N GLN A 19 -2.87 10.22 4.47
CA GLN A 19 -3.65 8.98 4.58
C GLN A 19 -2.99 7.83 3.83
N LEU A 20 -2.51 8.05 2.60
CA LEU A 20 -1.79 7.03 1.82
C LEU A 20 -0.49 6.59 2.51
N GLU A 21 0.27 7.52 3.09
CA GLU A 21 1.46 7.19 3.89
C GLU A 21 1.10 6.32 5.11
N ALA A 22 0.05 6.69 5.85
CA ALA A 22 -0.39 5.91 7.02
C ALA A 22 -0.81 4.49 6.63
N VAL A 23 -1.59 4.35 5.55
CA VAL A 23 -2.00 3.04 5.03
C VAL A 23 -0.79 2.23 4.54
N CYS A 24 0.18 2.87 3.87
CA CYS A 24 1.40 2.20 3.41
C CYS A 24 2.26 1.73 4.59
N ALA A 25 2.40 2.54 5.64
CA ALA A 25 3.10 2.18 6.86
C ALA A 25 2.44 1.00 7.58
N GLU A 26 1.10 0.99 7.67
CA GLU A 26 0.36 -0.12 8.24
C GLU A 26 0.53 -1.40 7.41
N ALA A 27 0.44 -1.30 6.08
CA ALA A 27 0.65 -2.42 5.17
C ALA A 27 2.06 -3.01 5.36
N MET A 28 3.09 -2.18 5.38
CA MET A 28 4.47 -2.65 5.63
C MET A 28 4.64 -3.34 6.99
N ARG A 29 4.00 -2.82 8.04
CA ARG A 29 4.02 -3.46 9.37
C ARG A 29 3.39 -4.85 9.32
N LEU A 30 2.29 -4.98 8.59
CA LEU A 30 1.58 -6.24 8.43
C LEU A 30 2.36 -7.23 7.56
N SER A 31 2.96 -6.80 6.45
CA SER A 31 3.83 -7.62 5.60
C SER A 31 5.02 -8.18 6.37
N ARG A 32 5.64 -7.39 7.26
CA ARG A 32 6.68 -7.90 8.16
C ARG A 32 6.14 -8.96 9.11
N HIS A 33 4.94 -8.76 9.66
CA HIS A 33 4.32 -9.72 10.56
C HIS A 33 3.98 -11.03 9.85
N VAL A 34 3.38 -10.97 8.66
CA VAL A 34 3.09 -12.14 7.82
C VAL A 34 4.37 -12.89 7.47
N GLY A 35 5.41 -12.18 7.04
CA GLY A 35 6.71 -12.79 6.74
C GLY A 35 7.31 -13.52 7.94
N SER A 36 7.26 -12.91 9.13
CA SER A 36 7.72 -13.53 10.38
C SER A 36 6.92 -14.80 10.72
N ARG A 37 5.59 -14.74 10.64
CA ARG A 37 4.71 -15.90 10.88
C ARG A 37 4.96 -17.03 9.89
N LEU A 38 5.15 -16.71 8.62
CA LEU A 38 5.49 -17.69 7.58
C LEU A 38 6.81 -18.40 7.86
N GLN A 39 7.83 -17.66 8.31
CA GLN A 39 9.13 -18.22 8.70
C GLN A 39 9.05 -19.10 9.95
N GLN A 40 8.19 -18.74 10.91
CA GLN A 40 7.91 -19.54 12.11
C GLN A 40 7.05 -20.78 11.83
N GLY A 41 6.59 -20.96 10.60
CA GLY A 41 5.76 -22.11 10.23
C GLY A 41 4.30 -22.00 10.63
N ALA A 42 3.79 -20.79 10.87
CA ALA A 42 2.40 -20.53 11.25
C ALA A 42 1.40 -21.24 10.34
N GLY A 43 0.32 -21.70 10.94
CA GLY A 43 -0.75 -22.41 10.25
C GLY A 43 -1.64 -21.47 9.44
N SER A 44 -2.48 -22.06 8.57
CA SER A 44 -3.46 -21.31 7.77
C SER A 44 -4.42 -20.48 8.62
N HIS A 45 -4.84 -20.99 9.79
CA HIS A 45 -5.74 -20.29 10.71
C HIS A 45 -5.15 -18.98 11.27
N GLU A 46 -3.82 -18.90 11.42
CA GLU A 46 -3.12 -17.69 11.87
C GLU A 46 -2.84 -16.74 10.70
N LEU A 47 -2.54 -17.29 9.52
CA LEU A 47 -2.14 -16.51 8.34
C LEU A 47 -3.32 -15.89 7.60
N VAL A 48 -4.44 -16.60 7.46
CA VAL A 48 -5.60 -16.14 6.67
C VAL A 48 -6.16 -14.80 7.16
N PRO A 49 -6.34 -14.55 8.48
CA PRO A 49 -6.79 -13.25 8.97
C PRO A 49 -5.82 -12.11 8.61
N LEU A 50 -4.51 -12.37 8.66
CA LEU A 50 -3.48 -11.39 8.33
C LEU A 50 -3.50 -11.05 6.83
N LEU A 51 -3.53 -12.08 5.97
CA LEU A 51 -3.60 -11.92 4.51
C LEU A 51 -4.88 -11.19 4.08
N ARG A 52 -6.02 -11.46 4.74
CA ARG A 52 -7.27 -10.71 4.50
C ARG A 52 -7.14 -9.23 4.85
N ARG A 53 -6.39 -8.89 5.90
CA ARG A 53 -6.14 -7.51 6.28
C ARG A 53 -5.16 -6.83 5.32
N GLU A 54 -4.13 -7.52 4.84
CA GLU A 54 -3.25 -7.02 3.77
C GLU A 54 -4.03 -6.72 2.50
N ALA A 55 -4.93 -7.62 2.08
CA ALA A 55 -5.76 -7.40 0.91
C ALA A 55 -6.64 -6.13 1.02
N LYS A 56 -7.17 -5.84 2.22
CA LYS A 56 -7.93 -4.60 2.47
C LYS A 56 -7.06 -3.36 2.37
N LEU A 57 -5.85 -3.39 2.93
CA LEU A 57 -4.91 -2.26 2.85
C LEU A 57 -4.44 -2.04 1.41
N ALA A 58 -4.21 -3.11 0.64
CA ALA A 58 -3.88 -3.02 -0.77
C ALA A 58 -5.00 -2.38 -1.60
N ASP A 59 -6.27 -2.73 -1.33
CA ASP A 59 -7.43 -2.09 -1.97
C ASP A 59 -7.54 -0.59 -1.61
N GLN A 60 -7.28 -0.23 -0.35
CA GLN A 60 -7.24 1.17 0.09
C GLN A 60 -6.12 1.97 -0.61
N LEU A 61 -4.91 1.42 -0.70
CA LEU A 61 -3.81 2.03 -1.44
C LEU A 61 -4.18 2.23 -2.91
N HIS A 62 -4.75 1.19 -3.54
CA HIS A 62 -5.10 1.25 -4.95
C HIS A 62 -6.19 2.30 -5.23
N LYS A 63 -7.19 2.40 -4.36
CA LYS A 63 -8.24 3.44 -4.43
C LYS A 63 -7.67 4.84 -4.22
N GLY A 64 -6.82 5.04 -3.21
CA GLY A 64 -6.22 6.35 -2.94
C GLY A 64 -5.29 6.82 -4.06
N ILE A 65 -4.47 5.93 -4.64
CA ILE A 65 -3.64 6.24 -5.81
C ILE A 65 -4.50 6.61 -7.03
N ARG A 66 -5.59 5.87 -7.26
CA ARG A 66 -6.50 6.16 -8.38
C ARG A 66 -7.19 7.52 -8.20
N GLN A 67 -7.68 7.82 -7.01
CA GLN A 67 -8.29 9.11 -6.68
C GLN A 67 -7.30 10.26 -6.86
N PHE A 68 -6.03 10.05 -6.48
CA PHE A 68 -4.97 11.03 -6.69
C PHE A 68 -4.71 11.28 -8.19
N ASN A 69 -4.54 10.21 -8.98
CA ASN A 69 -4.27 10.32 -10.42
C ASN A 69 -5.41 10.95 -11.22
N GLN A 70 -6.63 10.97 -10.69
CA GLN A 70 -7.79 11.59 -11.31
C GLN A 70 -7.87 13.11 -11.08
N ARG A 71 -7.03 13.68 -10.23
CA ARG A 71 -7.03 15.13 -9.97
C ARG A 71 -6.22 15.89 -11.03
N PRO A 72 -6.80 16.89 -11.71
CA PRO A 72 -6.16 17.60 -12.84
C PRO A 72 -4.88 18.36 -12.45
N ASP A 73 -4.79 18.83 -11.19
CA ASP A 73 -3.61 19.55 -10.67
C ASP A 73 -2.54 18.64 -10.03
N SER A 74 -2.72 17.32 -10.07
CA SER A 74 -1.76 16.35 -9.49
C SER A 74 -0.38 16.38 -10.14
N LYS A 75 -0.25 16.96 -11.34
CA LYS A 75 1.04 17.13 -12.03
C LYS A 75 2.04 18.02 -11.29
N ALA A 76 1.59 18.82 -10.32
CA ALA A 76 2.45 19.77 -9.59
C ALA A 76 2.67 19.40 -8.11
N MET A 77 1.99 18.38 -7.57
CA MET A 77 2.40 17.85 -6.27
C MET A 77 3.65 17.00 -6.49
N ILE A 78 4.79 17.51 -6.02
CA ILE A 78 6.04 16.79 -5.89
C ILE A 78 5.70 15.39 -5.42
N ALA A 79 5.99 14.39 -6.24
CA ALA A 79 5.86 13.01 -5.85
C ALA A 79 6.72 12.85 -4.60
N ASP A 80 6.10 12.69 -3.44
CA ASP A 80 6.87 12.60 -2.22
C ASP A 80 7.61 11.26 -2.25
N GLU A 81 8.91 11.41 -2.42
CA GLU A 81 9.87 10.33 -2.63
C GLU A 81 9.81 9.31 -1.49
N ASN A 82 9.39 9.76 -0.29
CA ASN A 82 9.16 8.91 0.85
C ASN A 82 8.05 7.89 0.60
N LEU A 83 6.88 8.31 0.12
CA LEU A 83 5.78 7.38 -0.17
C LEU A 83 6.18 6.41 -1.30
N ILE A 84 6.85 6.90 -2.35
CA ILE A 84 7.34 6.04 -3.43
C ILE A 84 8.30 4.98 -2.87
N LEU A 85 9.23 5.38 -2.00
CA LEU A 85 10.16 4.48 -1.36
C LEU A 85 9.44 3.45 -0.47
N GLN A 86 8.46 3.89 0.32
CA GLN A 86 7.64 3.00 1.15
C GLN A 86 6.86 1.99 0.30
N MET A 87 6.27 2.41 -0.82
CA MET A 87 5.54 1.51 -1.73
C MET A 87 6.48 0.51 -2.41
N LYS A 88 7.69 0.92 -2.81
CA LYS A 88 8.72 0.00 -3.32
C LYS A 88 9.12 -1.03 -2.27
N ASN A 89 9.31 -0.59 -1.02
CA ASN A 89 9.65 -1.47 0.10
C ASN A 89 8.51 -2.46 0.40
N LEU A 90 7.27 -1.99 0.40
CA LEU A 90 6.07 -2.83 0.55
C LEU A 90 6.04 -3.91 -0.53
N LEU A 91 6.24 -3.54 -1.80
CA LEU A 91 6.25 -4.49 -2.92
C LEU A 91 7.34 -5.56 -2.76
N ALA A 92 8.54 -5.17 -2.31
CA ALA A 92 9.62 -6.11 -2.06
C ALA A 92 9.29 -7.10 -0.93
N MET A 93 8.63 -6.62 0.14
CA MET A 93 8.16 -7.48 1.24
C MET A 93 7.08 -8.46 0.78
N GLU A 94 6.10 -7.99 0.01
CA GLU A 94 5.04 -8.83 -0.56
C GLU A 94 5.58 -9.91 -1.49
N GLN A 95 6.56 -9.58 -2.34
CA GLN A 95 7.24 -10.57 -3.18
C GLN A 95 7.96 -11.64 -2.35
N LYS A 96 8.59 -11.25 -1.23
CA LYS A 96 9.22 -12.21 -0.31
C LYS A 96 8.17 -13.10 0.36
N ASN A 97 7.08 -12.54 0.86
CA ASN A 97 5.98 -13.28 1.49
C ASN A 97 5.33 -14.27 0.49
N TYR A 98 5.11 -13.83 -0.74
CA TYR A 98 4.61 -14.67 -1.83
C TYR A 98 5.53 -15.88 -2.08
N ARG A 99 6.86 -15.69 -2.12
CA ARG A 99 7.81 -16.79 -2.28
C ARG A 99 7.75 -17.78 -1.12
N LEU A 100 7.60 -17.29 0.11
CA LEU A 100 7.46 -18.14 1.30
C LEU A 100 6.16 -18.95 1.27
N LEU A 101 5.04 -18.33 0.90
CA LEU A 101 3.75 -18.99 0.71
C LEU A 101 3.80 -20.04 -0.41
N SER A 102 4.43 -19.70 -1.53
CA SER A 102 4.62 -20.62 -2.67
C SER A 102 5.42 -21.86 -2.28
N ARG A 103 6.48 -21.70 -1.48
CA ARG A 103 7.28 -22.82 -0.94
C ARG A 103 6.47 -23.74 -0.02
N LYS A 104 5.41 -23.22 0.62
CA LYS A 104 4.47 -23.99 1.44
C LYS A 104 3.30 -24.59 0.62
N GLY A 105 3.36 -24.53 -0.70
CA GLY A 105 2.32 -25.08 -1.59
C GLY A 105 1.11 -24.16 -1.77
N VAL A 106 1.12 -22.96 -1.21
CA VAL A 106 0.03 -21.99 -1.39
C VAL A 106 0.23 -21.28 -2.73
N ARG A 107 -0.58 -21.66 -3.73
CA ARG A 107 -0.65 -20.97 -5.02
C ARG A 107 -1.55 -19.75 -4.90
N LEU A 108 -0.96 -18.57 -4.75
CA LEU A 108 -1.66 -17.31 -4.93
C LEU A 108 -1.65 -16.94 -6.42
N ASN A 109 -2.73 -16.33 -6.91
CA ASN A 109 -2.74 -15.73 -8.24
C ASN A 109 -1.69 -14.62 -8.27
N ALA A 110 -0.49 -14.90 -8.80
CA ALA A 110 0.54 -13.90 -8.97
C ALA A 110 0.01 -12.76 -9.85
N PRO A 111 0.42 -11.50 -9.60
CA PRO A 111 0.13 -10.43 -10.54
C PRO A 111 0.70 -10.81 -11.90
N ARG A 112 -0.18 -10.93 -12.90
CA ARG A 112 0.21 -11.12 -14.29
C ARG A 112 0.89 -9.83 -14.74
N TYR A 113 2.22 -9.78 -14.67
CA TYR A 113 2.99 -8.81 -15.44
C TYR A 113 2.74 -9.14 -16.93
N LYS A 114 1.85 -8.39 -17.58
CA LYS A 114 1.84 -8.34 -19.04
C LYS A 114 3.16 -7.69 -19.44
N ARG A 115 4.02 -8.47 -20.11
CA ARG A 115 5.21 -7.97 -20.80
C ARG A 115 4.79 -7.04 -21.92
#